data_AF-A0A8X6PHX1-F1
#
_entry.id   AF-A0A8X6PHX1-F1
#
_cell.length_a   1.000
_cell.length_b   1.000
_cell.length_c   1.000
_cell.angle_alpha   90.00
_cell.angle_beta   90.00
_cell.angle_gamma   90.00
#
_symmetry.space_group_name_H-M   'P 1'
#
loop_
_entity.id
_entity.type
_entity.pdbx_description
1 polymer ?
#
loop_
_entity_poly.entity_id
_entity_poly.type
_entity_poly.pdbx_seq_one_letter_code
_entity_poly.pdbx_strand_id
1 'polypeptide(L)'
;MNSSSANFLSTYLILPILNAKSLMDISKIDCSENPRKHGNEVSDFLGLKIRVQYSLYVGDDKDIIHTISLRVPDNYSAFEVMELAASIDPKFKFHWKTMSGKWYVYQIANIVNDPEAGRFWLSYVGAVNDTESLTHFITSTII
;
A
#
# COMPACT_ATOMS: atom_id res chain seq x y z
N MET A 1 12.67 23.48 3.48
CA MET A 1 13.09 22.10 3.17
C MET A 1 11.96 21.18 3.58
N ASN A 2 11.17 20.69 2.63
CA ASN A 2 10.05 19.78 2.88
C ASN A 2 10.60 18.35 3.00
N SER A 3 10.59 17.80 4.21
CA SER A 3 10.88 16.38 4.42
C SER A 3 9.62 15.59 4.08
N SER A 4 9.54 15.01 2.88
CA SER A 4 8.68 13.83 2.71
C SER A 4 9.25 12.77 3.66
N SER A 5 8.38 12.13 4.45
CA SER A 5 8.80 11.04 5.32
C SER A 5 9.61 10.04 4.51
N ALA A 6 10.92 9.97 4.75
CA ALA A 6 11.83 9.15 3.95
C ALA A 6 11.32 7.69 3.94
N ASN A 7 10.96 7.19 2.76
CA ASN A 7 10.45 5.83 2.59
C ASN A 7 11.53 4.84 3.05
N PHE A 8 11.25 4.06 4.09
CA PHE A 8 12.20 3.11 4.69
C PHE A 8 12.90 2.23 3.65
N LEU A 9 12.18 1.80 2.61
CA LEU A 9 12.76 0.98 1.54
C LEU A 9 13.77 1.78 0.71
N SER A 10 13.45 3.02 0.37
CA SER A 10 14.36 3.91 -0.35
C SER A 10 15.61 4.20 0.49
N THR A 11 15.44 4.47 1.79
CA THR A 11 16.56 4.63 2.72
C THR A 11 17.40 3.36 2.82
N TYR A 12 16.77 2.19 2.97
CA TYR A 12 17.45 0.90 3.06
C TYR A 12 18.27 0.56 1.80
N LEU A 13 17.74 0.88 0.63
CA LEU A 13 18.43 0.61 -0.65
C LEU A 13 19.57 1.59 -0.93
N ILE A 14 19.43 2.85 -0.49
CA ILE A 14 20.45 3.90 -0.72
C ILE A 14 21.58 3.83 0.33
N LEU A 15 21.27 3.46 1.57
CA LEU A 15 22.20 3.52 2.68
C LEU A 15 23.52 2.74 2.46
N PRO A 16 23.53 1.50 1.90
CA PRO A 16 24.77 0.80 1.58
C PRO A 16 25.67 1.59 0.64
N ILE A 17 25.09 2.20 -0.41
CA ILE A 17 25.83 2.99 -1.41
C ILE A 17 26.44 4.23 -0.77
N LEU A 18 25.69 4.94 0.09
CA LEU A 18 26.22 6.08 0.85
C LEU A 18 27.36 5.71 1.80
N ASN A 19 27.42 4.45 2.23
CA ASN A 19 28.50 3.91 3.06
C ASN A 19 29.60 3.20 2.25
N ALA A 20 29.60 3.36 0.92
CA ALA A 20 30.52 2.69 0.00
C ALA A 20 30.53 1.15 0.17
N LYS A 21 29.37 0.57 0.49
CA LYS A 21 29.13 -0.87 0.60
C LYS A 21 28.29 -1.37 -0.56
N SER A 22 28.51 -2.62 -0.92
CA SER A 22 27.71 -3.36 -1.89
C SER A 22 27.05 -4.58 -1.26
N LEU A 23 26.15 -5.24 -1.99
CA LEU A 23 25.55 -6.51 -1.57
C LEU A 23 26.63 -7.59 -1.28
N MET A 24 27.80 -7.49 -1.91
CA MET A 24 28.92 -8.42 -1.69
C MET A 24 29.58 -8.27 -0.32
N ASP A 25 29.39 -7.13 0.36
CA ASP A 25 29.98 -6.89 1.68
C ASP A 25 29.14 -7.48 2.81
N ILE A 26 27.96 -8.04 2.52
CA ILE A 26 27.11 -8.74 3.50
C ILE A 26 27.87 -9.91 4.13
N SER A 27 28.69 -10.63 3.37
CA SER A 27 29.47 -11.77 3.88
C SER A 27 30.55 -11.38 4.89
N LYS A 28 30.85 -10.09 5.02
CA LYS A 28 31.88 -9.54 5.90
C LYS A 28 31.28 -8.86 7.14
N ILE A 29 29.97 -8.94 7.33
CA ILE A 29 29.29 -8.26 8.43
C ILE A 29 29.43 -9.07 9.73
N ASP A 30 29.70 -8.36 10.81
CA ASP A 30 29.72 -8.94 12.15
C ASP A 30 28.30 -8.89 12.72
N CYS A 31 27.70 -10.07 12.90
CA CYS A 31 26.32 -10.22 13.40
C CYS A 31 26.23 -10.30 14.94
N SER A 32 27.30 -9.97 15.67
CA SER A 32 27.33 -10.03 17.13
C SER A 32 26.57 -8.88 17.83
N GLU A 33 26.22 -7.81 17.11
CA GLU A 33 25.42 -6.71 17.65
C GLU A 33 23.91 -6.98 17.55
N ASN A 34 23.21 -6.80 18.67
CA ASN A 34 21.80 -7.14 18.84
C ASN A 34 20.89 -5.90 18.70
N PRO A 35 20.07 -5.76 17.65
CA PRO A 35 19.15 -4.64 17.51
C PRO A 35 17.88 -4.90 18.34
N ARG A 36 17.67 -4.08 19.38
CA ARG A 36 16.50 -4.14 20.26
C ARG A 36 15.20 -3.75 19.53
N LYS A 37 14.12 -4.43 19.93
CA LYS A 37 12.73 -4.27 19.47
C LYS A 37 12.10 -2.94 19.93
N HIS A 38 11.23 -2.37 19.09
CA HIS A 38 10.14 -1.52 19.57
C HIS A 38 8.89 -1.73 18.71
N GLY A 39 7.74 -1.86 19.40
CA GLY A 39 6.41 -1.73 18.83
C GLY A 39 5.65 -0.61 19.55
N ASN A 40 4.53 -0.16 18.97
CA ASN A 40 3.21 -0.09 19.63
C ASN A 40 2.15 0.62 18.76
N GLU A 41 0.90 0.35 19.17
CA GLU A 41 -0.42 0.57 18.55
C GLU A 41 -0.92 2.01 18.47
N VAL A 42 -2.00 2.15 17.68
CA VAL A 42 -2.70 3.38 17.25
C VAL A 42 -3.90 3.70 18.17
N SER A 43 -4.22 4.99 18.30
CA SER A 43 -5.28 5.56 19.15
C SER A 43 -6.52 6.03 18.37
N ASP A 44 -7.68 6.08 19.04
CA ASP A 44 -8.96 6.54 18.49
C ASP A 44 -9.00 8.07 18.26
N PHE A 45 -9.55 8.49 17.12
CA PHE A 45 -9.53 9.87 16.62
C PHE A 45 -10.91 10.59 16.68
N LEU A 46 -10.91 11.86 17.12
CA LEU A 46 -12.08 12.74 17.29
C LEU A 46 -12.07 13.98 16.35
N GLY A 47 -11.39 13.92 15.21
CA GLY A 47 -11.23 15.09 14.31
C GLY A 47 -12.13 15.12 13.07
N LEU A 48 -11.74 15.99 12.12
CA LEU A 48 -12.48 16.28 10.89
C LEU A 48 -12.65 15.01 10.03
N LYS A 49 -13.83 14.86 9.43
CA LYS A 49 -14.15 13.74 8.54
C LYS A 49 -14.20 14.20 7.08
N ILE A 50 -13.49 13.50 6.21
CA ILE A 50 -13.53 13.66 4.77
C ILE A 50 -14.45 12.61 4.14
N ARG A 51 -14.89 12.86 2.90
CA ARG A 51 -15.59 11.87 2.09
C ARG A 51 -14.60 11.21 1.13
N VAL A 52 -14.51 9.89 1.17
CA VAL A 52 -13.67 9.10 0.28
C VAL A 52 -14.58 8.20 -0.56
N GLN A 53 -14.30 8.13 -1.86
CA GLN A 53 -14.92 7.16 -2.75
C GLN A 53 -13.92 6.05 -3.04
N TYR A 54 -14.24 4.84 -2.61
CA TYR A 54 -13.43 3.66 -2.86
C TYR A 54 -14.08 2.81 -3.94
N SER A 55 -13.35 2.57 -5.02
CA SER A 55 -13.79 1.75 -6.14
C SER A 55 -12.85 0.56 -6.33
N LEU A 56 -13.44 -0.64 -6.45
CA LEU A 56 -12.78 -1.88 -6.79
C LEU A 56 -13.10 -2.22 -8.26
N TYR A 57 -12.06 -2.29 -9.07
CA TYR A 57 -12.12 -2.68 -10.48
C TYR A 57 -11.51 -4.07 -10.64
N VAL A 58 -12.21 -4.98 -11.31
CA VAL A 58 -11.72 -6.33 -11.60
C VAL A 58 -11.88 -6.61 -13.08
N GLY A 59 -10.87 -7.25 -13.67
CA GLY A 59 -10.80 -7.56 -15.10
C GLY A 59 -10.05 -6.48 -15.89
N ASP A 60 -9.52 -6.88 -17.04
CA ASP A 60 -8.70 -6.01 -17.89
C ASP A 60 -9.54 -4.85 -18.48
N ASP A 61 -10.83 -5.11 -18.75
CA ASP A 61 -11.79 -4.14 -19.27
C ASP A 61 -12.73 -3.56 -18.19
N LYS A 62 -12.33 -3.64 -16.90
CA LYS A 62 -13.16 -3.23 -15.75
C LYS A 62 -14.51 -3.96 -15.71
N ASP A 63 -14.50 -5.26 -16.01
CA ASP A 63 -15.68 -6.14 -16.05
C ASP A 63 -16.55 -6.04 -14.80
N ILE A 64 -15.92 -5.83 -13.65
CA ILE A 64 -16.61 -5.66 -12.37
C ILE A 64 -16.17 -4.34 -11.74
N ILE A 65 -17.16 -3.54 -11.35
CA ILE A 65 -16.97 -2.28 -10.63
C ILE A 65 -17.82 -2.31 -9.36
N HIS A 66 -17.17 -2.17 -8.21
CA HIS A 66 -17.86 -1.97 -6.93
C HIS A 66 -17.38 -0.67 -6.31
N THR A 67 -18.31 0.21 -5.95
CA THR A 67 -17.99 1.52 -5.40
C THR A 67 -18.73 1.74 -4.09
N ILE A 68 -18.02 2.24 -3.09
CA ILE A 68 -18.57 2.65 -1.81
C ILE A 68 -18.10 4.06 -1.44
N SER A 69 -19.02 4.88 -0.93
CA SER A 69 -18.72 6.22 -0.42
C SER A 69 -18.65 6.19 1.09
N LEU A 70 -17.49 6.50 1.65
CA LEU A 70 -17.19 6.44 3.07
C LEU A 70 -16.96 7.84 3.63
N ARG A 71 -17.35 8.06 4.89
CA ARG A 71 -16.94 9.24 5.66
C ARG A 71 -15.94 8.80 6.71
N VAL A 72 -14.69 9.19 6.52
CA VAL A 72 -13.56 8.76 7.35
C VAL A 72 -12.83 9.96 7.94
N PRO A 73 -12.13 9.80 9.07
CA PRO A 73 -11.13 10.76 9.51
C PRO A 73 -10.17 11.20 8.40
N ASP A 74 -9.74 12.46 8.43
CA ASP A 74 -8.76 12.99 7.47
C ASP A 74 -7.36 12.36 7.58
N ASN A 75 -7.05 11.72 8.70
CA ASN A 75 -5.80 10.99 8.95
C ASN A 75 -5.85 9.50 8.61
N TYR A 76 -6.98 8.97 8.12
CA TYR A 76 -7.06 7.56 7.73
C TYR A 76 -6.19 7.28 6.50
N SER A 77 -5.38 6.24 6.61
CA SER A 77 -4.65 5.63 5.51
C SER A 77 -5.59 4.90 4.56
N ALA A 78 -5.11 4.64 3.33
CA ALA A 78 -5.84 3.82 2.37
C ALA A 78 -6.17 2.42 2.93
N PHE A 79 -5.30 1.86 3.76
CA PHE A 79 -5.51 0.57 4.39
C PHE A 79 -6.69 0.59 5.39
N GLU A 80 -6.78 1.61 6.24
CA GLU A 80 -7.90 1.77 7.18
C GLU A 80 -9.23 2.01 6.43
N VAL A 81 -9.19 2.70 5.29
CA VAL A 81 -10.36 2.84 4.39
C VAL A 81 -10.80 1.47 3.85
N MET A 82 -9.85 0.61 3.45
CA MET A 82 -10.16 -0.75 2.99
C MET A 82 -10.76 -1.60 4.12
N GLU A 83 -10.21 -1.53 5.34
CA GLU A 83 -10.76 -2.24 6.51
C GLU A 83 -12.19 -1.82 6.82
N LEU A 84 -12.46 -0.50 6.81
CA LEU A 84 -13.81 0.02 6.99
C LEU A 84 -14.75 -0.47 5.89
N ALA A 85 -14.33 -0.40 4.62
CA ALA A 85 -15.12 -0.90 3.50
C ALA A 85 -15.48 -2.38 3.66
N ALA A 86 -14.51 -3.22 4.04
CA ALA A 86 -14.69 -4.66 4.25
C ALA A 86 -15.64 -4.98 5.41
N SER A 87 -15.69 -4.12 6.44
CA SER A 87 -16.64 -4.24 7.55
C SER A 87 -18.07 -3.89 7.17
N ILE A 88 -18.26 -3.06 6.14
CA ILE A 88 -19.58 -2.57 5.69
C ILE A 88 -20.16 -3.46 4.60
N ASP A 89 -19.36 -3.83 3.59
CA ASP A 89 -19.78 -4.67 2.48
C ASP A 89 -18.77 -5.82 2.26
N PRO A 90 -19.20 -7.09 2.39
CA PRO A 90 -18.35 -8.26 2.18
C PRO A 90 -17.64 -8.32 0.82
N LYS A 91 -18.12 -7.61 -0.21
CA LYS A 91 -17.45 -7.52 -1.52
C LYS A 91 -16.08 -6.87 -1.43
N PHE A 92 -15.84 -6.03 -0.42
CA PHE A 92 -14.54 -5.42 -0.18
C PHE A 92 -13.66 -6.23 0.78
N LYS A 93 -14.07 -7.43 1.21
CA LYS A 93 -13.19 -8.30 2.00
C LYS A 93 -11.89 -8.54 1.25
N PHE A 94 -10.80 -8.38 1.99
CA PHE A 94 -9.45 -8.57 1.48
C PHE A 94 -8.60 -9.33 2.47
N HIS A 95 -7.57 -9.99 1.96
CA HIS A 95 -6.52 -10.61 2.75
C HIS A 95 -5.18 -9.96 2.44
N TRP A 96 -4.42 -9.76 3.49
CA TRP A 96 -3.13 -9.11 3.45
C TRP A 96 -2.13 -9.85 4.34
N LYS A 97 -0.85 -9.62 4.08
CA LYS A 97 0.25 -10.12 4.91
C LYS A 97 1.30 -9.04 5.09
N THR A 98 2.06 -9.11 6.17
CA THR A 98 3.18 -8.19 6.40
C THR A 98 4.43 -8.73 5.72
N MET A 99 5.07 -7.92 4.87
CA MET A 99 6.33 -8.22 4.20
C MET A 99 7.28 -7.04 4.38
N SER A 100 8.43 -7.27 5.03
CA SER A 100 9.43 -6.22 5.29
C SER A 100 8.85 -4.96 5.96
N GLY A 101 7.92 -5.15 6.90
CA GLY A 101 7.24 -4.06 7.62
C GLY A 101 6.15 -3.33 6.83
N LYS A 102 5.81 -3.80 5.61
CA LYS A 102 4.74 -3.23 4.77
C LYS A 102 3.58 -4.20 4.63
N TRP A 103 2.37 -3.66 4.53
CA TRP A 103 1.15 -4.43 4.29
C TRP A 103 1.04 -4.76 2.81
N TYR A 104 0.96 -6.04 2.48
CA TYR A 104 0.80 -6.53 1.11
C TYR A 104 -0.56 -7.20 0.97
N VAL A 105 -1.46 -6.55 0.22
CA VAL A 105 -2.77 -7.11 -0.13
C VAL A 105 -2.61 -8.10 -1.27
N TYR A 106 -3.03 -9.34 -1.05
CA TYR A 106 -2.86 -10.42 -2.04
C TYR A 106 -4.18 -11.03 -2.52
N GLN A 107 -5.30 -10.65 -1.92
CA GLN A 107 -6.62 -11.11 -2.31
C GLN A 107 -7.67 -10.06 -1.95
N ILE A 108 -8.60 -9.78 -2.85
CA ILE A 108 -9.79 -8.92 -2.63
C ILE A 108 -10.97 -9.63 -3.29
N ALA A 109 -12.16 -9.59 -2.68
CA ALA A 109 -13.38 -10.20 -3.24
C ALA A 109 -13.23 -11.69 -3.63
N ASN A 110 -12.43 -12.44 -2.86
CA ASN A 110 -12.04 -13.84 -3.14
C ASN A 110 -11.21 -14.08 -4.40
N ILE A 111 -10.63 -13.03 -4.99
CA ILE A 111 -9.74 -13.12 -6.15
C ILE A 111 -8.30 -12.87 -5.70
N VAL A 112 -7.44 -13.87 -5.89
CA VAL A 112 -6.04 -13.89 -5.45
C VAL A 112 -5.12 -13.37 -6.55
N ASN A 113 -4.02 -12.73 -6.18
CA ASN A 113 -2.94 -12.40 -7.11
C ASN A 113 -2.39 -13.66 -7.78
N ASP A 114 -2.08 -13.55 -9.07
CA ASP A 114 -1.39 -14.56 -9.87
C ASP A 114 -0.24 -13.89 -10.64
N PRO A 115 0.94 -13.75 -9.99
CA PRO A 115 2.09 -13.10 -10.61
C PRO A 115 2.60 -13.82 -11.86
N GLU A 116 2.41 -15.14 -11.96
CA GLU A 116 2.83 -15.93 -13.13
C GLU A 116 2.01 -15.55 -14.37
N ALA A 117 0.72 -15.27 -14.16
CA ALA A 117 -0.16 -14.73 -15.19
C ALA A 117 -0.16 -13.20 -15.29
N GLY A 118 0.71 -12.50 -14.52
CA GLY A 118 0.77 -11.03 -14.50
C GLY A 118 -0.43 -10.34 -13.86
N ARG A 119 -1.24 -11.04 -13.05
CA ARG A 119 -2.43 -10.49 -12.39
C ARG A 119 -2.15 -10.13 -10.94
N PHE A 120 -2.34 -8.87 -10.57
CA PHE A 120 -2.15 -8.41 -9.20
C PHE A 120 -3.04 -7.21 -8.87
N TRP A 121 -3.34 -7.05 -7.58
CA TRP A 121 -4.02 -5.86 -7.08
C TRP A 121 -3.10 -4.64 -7.08
N LEU A 122 -3.58 -3.55 -7.68
CA LEU A 122 -2.91 -2.25 -7.70
C LEU A 122 -3.77 -1.22 -6.99
N SER A 123 -3.19 -0.50 -6.05
CA SER A 123 -3.82 0.68 -5.44
C SER A 123 -3.46 1.92 -6.24
N TYR A 124 -4.44 2.78 -6.51
CA TYR A 124 -4.24 4.05 -7.18
C TYR A 124 -5.14 5.12 -6.57
N VAL A 125 -4.71 6.38 -6.65
CA VAL A 125 -5.53 7.55 -6.28
C VAL A 125 -6.09 8.11 -7.57
N GLY A 126 -7.41 8.05 -7.74
CA GLY A 126 -8.06 8.61 -8.94
C GLY A 126 -8.00 10.14 -8.94
N ALA A 127 -7.75 10.75 -10.11
CA ALA A 127 -7.99 12.18 -10.27
C ALA A 127 -9.48 12.45 -10.45
N VAL A 128 -9.92 13.66 -10.06
CA VAL A 128 -11.33 14.10 -10.10
C VAL A 128 -11.93 14.04 -11.52
N ASN A 129 -11.12 13.89 -12.57
CA ASN A 129 -11.53 13.88 -13.98
C ASN A 129 -10.92 12.74 -14.83
N ASP A 130 -10.39 11.67 -14.23
CA ASP A 130 -9.76 10.61 -15.03
C ASP A 130 -10.78 9.73 -15.76
N THR A 131 -10.88 9.93 -17.07
CA THR A 131 -11.58 9.04 -18.01
C THR A 131 -10.64 8.02 -18.66
N GLU A 132 -9.34 8.04 -18.32
CA GLU A 132 -8.35 7.18 -18.96
C GLU A 132 -8.41 5.73 -18.44
N SER A 133 -8.15 4.81 -19.36
CA SER A 133 -7.97 3.39 -19.06
C SER A 133 -6.72 3.23 -18.19
N LEU A 134 -6.88 2.57 -17.04
CA LEU A 134 -5.79 2.26 -16.12
C LEU A 134 -4.92 1.16 -16.76
N THR A 135 -4.02 1.54 -17.66
CA THR A 135 -3.06 0.61 -18.23
C THR A 135 -1.75 0.65 -17.46
N HIS A 136 -1.09 -0.51 -17.35
CA HIS A 136 0.21 -0.71 -16.69
C HIS A 136 1.31 0.27 -17.15
N PHE A 137 1.14 0.94 -18.29
CA PHE A 137 2.16 1.75 -18.95
C PHE A 137 1.96 3.26 -18.83
N ILE A 138 0.86 3.74 -18.24
CA ILE A 138 0.73 5.18 -17.98
C ILE A 138 1.54 5.46 -16.72
N THR A 139 2.58 6.26 -16.89
CA THR A 139 3.50 6.77 -15.87
C THR A 139 2.72 7.35 -14.69
N SER A 140 2.35 6.48 -13.77
CA SER A 140 1.82 6.87 -12.47
C SER A 140 3.02 7.38 -11.70
N THR A 141 3.06 8.69 -11.45
CA THR A 141 3.92 9.25 -10.43
C THR A 141 3.62 8.51 -9.13
N ILE A 142 4.52 7.59 -8.78
CA ILE A 142 4.50 6.88 -7.50
C ILE A 142 4.73 7.95 -6.45
N ILE A 143 3.74 8.20 -5.59
CA ILE A 143 3.94 8.89 -4.31
C ILE A 143 4.53 7.87 -3.33
#